data_AF-A0AAW5PLF7-F1
#
_entry.id   AF-A0AAW5PLF7-F1
#
_cell.length_a   1.000
_cell.length_b   1.000
_cell.length_c   1.000
_cell.angle_alpha   90.00
_cell.angle_beta   90.00
_cell.angle_gamma   90.00
#
_symmetry.space_group_name_H-M   'P 1'
#
loop_
_entity.id
_entity.type
_entity.pdbx_description
1 polymer ?
#
loop_
_entity_poly.entity_id
_entity_poly.type
_entity_poly.pdbx_seq_one_letter_code
_entity_poly.pdbx_strand_id
1 'polypeptide(L)'
;MSWNAVTDGAYYVLDQQENTNAWREVYSGGATRFDATARANGTWKYRVKACNGNGCSPLSAIATLQVQPAPLPTPTGLTVRQATRVDCRVTWNPVPGATWYDVMSRGYLIESGPQTQHRFDAKCVNPYKVRACNAQVCSTWSNEESG
;
A
#
# COMPACT_ATOMS: atom_id res chain seq x y z
N MET A 1 7.84 18.24 -6.10
CA MET A 1 7.01 19.00 -7.06
C MET A 1 7.65 20.34 -7.35
N SER A 2 7.46 20.90 -8.54
CA SER A 2 8.02 22.19 -8.94
C SER A 2 7.00 23.01 -9.71
N TRP A 3 7.16 24.33 -9.70
CA TRP A 3 6.34 25.28 -10.44
C TRP A 3 7.21 26.37 -11.08
N ASN A 4 6.67 27.07 -12.07
CA ASN A 4 7.41 28.10 -12.80
C ASN A 4 7.50 29.40 -11.99
N ALA A 5 8.64 30.09 -12.11
CA ALA A 5 8.80 31.43 -11.59
C ALA A 5 7.89 32.40 -12.36
N VAL A 6 7.29 33.39 -11.68
CA VAL A 6 6.33 34.32 -12.29
C VAL A 6 6.89 35.75 -12.34
N THR A 7 7.57 36.23 -11.29
CA THR A 7 8.30 37.52 -11.24
C THR A 7 9.37 37.53 -10.14
N ASP A 8 10.35 38.45 -10.24
CA ASP A 8 11.32 38.70 -9.17
C ASP A 8 10.63 39.34 -7.95
N GLY A 9 10.89 38.80 -6.75
CA GLY A 9 10.25 39.26 -5.50
C GLY A 9 8.90 38.62 -5.17
N ALA A 10 8.45 37.62 -5.94
CA ALA A 10 7.26 36.82 -5.60
C ALA A 10 7.60 35.72 -4.57
N TYR A 11 6.64 35.44 -3.68
CA TYR A 11 6.62 34.22 -2.87
C TYR A 11 5.44 33.33 -3.28
N TYR A 12 5.53 32.06 -2.95
CA TYR A 12 4.59 31.04 -3.36
C TYR A 12 3.93 30.43 -2.15
N VAL A 13 2.61 30.30 -2.21
CA VAL A 13 1.82 29.60 -1.21
C VAL A 13 1.34 28.29 -1.83
N LEU A 14 1.75 27.16 -1.23
CA LEU A 14 1.36 25.82 -1.64
C LEU A 14 0.31 25.28 -0.67
N ASP A 15 -0.89 25.01 -1.18
CA ASP A 15 -1.90 24.25 -0.45
C ASP A 15 -1.79 22.76 -0.79
N GLN A 16 -2.09 21.93 0.20
CA GLN A 16 -2.20 20.49 0.11
C GLN A 16 -3.54 20.01 0.64
N GLN A 17 -4.11 19.02 -0.03
CA GLN A 17 -5.23 18.22 0.46
C GLN A 17 -4.83 16.75 0.49
N GLU A 18 -5.15 16.08 1.60
CA GLU A 18 -5.02 14.63 1.75
C GLU A 18 -6.41 13.99 1.59
N ASN A 19 -6.56 13.12 0.62
CA ASN A 19 -7.82 12.52 0.19
C ASN A 19 -8.89 13.60 -0.07
N THR A 20 -9.87 13.70 0.81
CA THR A 20 -10.97 14.68 0.77
C THR A 20 -10.93 15.66 1.96
N ASN A 21 -9.86 15.64 2.77
CA ASN A 21 -9.69 16.51 3.93
C ASN A 21 -9.61 17.99 3.50
N ALA A 22 -9.69 18.90 4.47
CA ALA A 22 -9.50 20.32 4.22
C ALA A 22 -8.14 20.62 3.58
N TRP A 23 -8.12 21.62 2.69
CA TRP A 23 -6.86 22.18 2.18
C TRP A 23 -6.10 22.85 3.32
N ARG A 24 -4.80 22.61 3.38
CA ARG A 24 -3.88 23.24 4.33
C ARG A 24 -2.69 23.84 3.60
N GLU A 25 -2.23 25.00 4.04
CA GLU A 25 -0.96 25.55 3.58
C GLU A 25 0.18 24.66 4.11
N VAL A 26 1.08 24.24 3.23
CA VAL A 26 2.26 23.42 3.58
C VAL A 26 3.58 24.08 3.22
N TYR A 27 3.52 25.19 2.49
CA TYR A 27 4.71 25.98 2.15
C TYR A 27 4.30 27.42 1.84
N SER A 28 5.12 28.35 2.32
CA SER A 28 5.09 29.77 1.96
C SER A 28 6.53 30.28 1.85
N GLY A 29 6.94 30.76 0.68
CA GLY A 29 8.29 31.28 0.47
C GLY A 29 8.70 31.43 -0.99
N GLY A 30 9.93 31.89 -1.23
CA GLY A 30 10.43 32.19 -2.58
C GLY A 30 10.89 30.99 -3.41
N ALA A 31 10.93 29.77 -2.85
CA ALA A 31 11.36 28.60 -3.61
C ALA A 31 10.30 28.21 -4.64
N THR A 32 10.76 27.65 -5.75
CA THR A 32 9.91 27.13 -6.85
C THR A 32 9.77 25.62 -6.83
N ARG A 33 10.21 24.98 -5.74
CA ARG A 33 10.20 23.54 -5.54
C ARG A 33 9.80 23.23 -4.11
N PHE A 34 9.00 22.18 -3.97
CA PHE A 34 8.65 21.56 -2.70
C PHE A 34 8.84 20.05 -2.78
N ASP A 35 9.71 19.51 -1.95
CA ASP A 35 9.93 18.08 -1.83
C ASP A 35 8.95 17.50 -0.80
N ALA A 36 7.91 16.85 -1.31
CA ALA A 36 6.97 16.12 -0.49
C ALA A 36 7.63 14.79 -0.05
N THR A 37 8.31 14.77 1.09
CA THR A 37 8.88 13.54 1.66
C THR A 37 7.82 12.68 2.35
N ALA A 38 8.01 11.35 2.30
CA ALA A 38 7.28 10.30 3.02
C ALA A 38 5.78 10.57 3.27
N ARG A 39 4.96 10.35 2.24
CA ARG A 39 3.51 10.49 2.33
C ARG A 39 2.85 9.17 2.68
N ALA A 40 1.82 9.20 3.52
CA ALA A 40 0.97 8.05 3.75
C ALA A 40 0.25 7.63 2.46
N ASN A 41 -0.14 6.36 2.40
CA ASN A 41 -0.94 5.83 1.30
C ASN A 41 -2.23 6.64 1.15
N GLY A 42 -2.57 6.99 -0.08
CA GLY A 42 -3.75 7.79 -0.39
C GLY A 42 -3.54 8.78 -1.53
N THR A 43 -4.54 9.62 -1.73
CA THR A 43 -4.53 10.67 -2.73
C THR A 43 -4.03 11.97 -2.13
N TRP A 44 -3.02 12.56 -2.74
CA TRP A 44 -2.48 13.86 -2.35
C TRP A 44 -2.73 14.86 -3.47
N LYS A 45 -3.40 15.95 -3.17
CA LYS A 45 -3.67 17.03 -4.12
C LYS A 45 -2.95 18.28 -3.71
N TYR A 46 -2.50 19.05 -4.69
CA TYR A 46 -1.73 20.26 -4.48
C TYR A 46 -2.15 21.34 -5.45
N ARG A 47 -2.07 22.58 -5.00
CA ARG A 47 -2.28 23.77 -5.81
C ARG A 47 -1.42 24.90 -5.27
N VAL A 48 -0.93 25.75 -6.15
CA VAL A 48 -0.02 26.85 -5.80
C VAL A 48 -0.58 28.18 -6.28
N LYS A 49 -0.34 29.25 -5.53
CA LYS A 49 -0.55 30.63 -5.97
C LYS A 49 0.74 31.42 -5.77
N ALA A 50 0.99 32.40 -6.63
CA ALA A 50 2.08 33.35 -6.49
C ALA A 50 1.56 34.63 -5.81
N CYS A 51 2.33 35.21 -4.90
CA CYS A 51 1.97 36.40 -4.16
C CYS A 51 3.13 37.42 -4.16
N ASN A 52 2.80 38.70 -4.09
CA ASN A 52 3.73 39.81 -3.89
C ASN A 52 3.08 40.88 -3.01
N GLY A 53 3.74 42.03 -2.83
CA GLY A 53 3.22 43.15 -2.02
C GLY A 53 1.87 43.73 -2.50
N ASN A 54 1.46 43.43 -3.74
CA ASN A 54 0.22 43.91 -4.34
C ASN A 54 -0.92 42.88 -4.29
N GLY A 55 -0.65 41.65 -3.84
CA GLY A 55 -1.65 40.59 -3.74
C GLY A 55 -1.19 39.26 -4.33
N CYS A 56 -2.14 38.34 -4.50
CA CYS A 56 -1.88 36.98 -5.00
C CYS A 56 -2.58 36.70 -6.33
N SER A 57 -1.98 35.84 -7.14
CA SER A 57 -2.59 35.26 -8.33
C SER A 57 -3.77 34.34 -7.97
N PRO A 58 -4.62 33.99 -8.95
CA PRO A 58 -5.45 32.80 -8.85
C PRO A 58 -4.62 31.55 -8.55
N LEU A 59 -5.27 30.54 -7.98
CA LEU A 59 -4.67 29.23 -7.75
C LEU A 59 -4.40 28.52 -9.08
N SER A 60 -3.35 27.70 -9.11
CA SER A 60 -3.04 26.80 -10.21
C SER A 60 -4.10 25.72 -10.38
N ALA A 61 -4.02 24.99 -11.50
CA ALA A 61 -4.66 23.68 -11.61
C ALA A 61 -4.17 22.73 -10.49
N ILE A 62 -5.01 21.76 -10.13
CA ILE A 62 -4.70 20.79 -9.09
C ILE A 62 -3.76 19.71 -9.65
N ALA A 63 -2.59 19.58 -9.05
CA ALA A 63 -1.71 18.44 -9.27
C ALA A 63 -2.12 17.30 -8.31
N THR A 64 -2.31 16.09 -8.84
CA THR A 64 -2.71 14.91 -8.06
C THR A 64 -1.59 13.87 -8.04
N LEU A 65 -1.26 13.38 -6.85
CA LEU A 65 -0.29 12.34 -6.59
C LEU A 65 -0.98 11.19 -5.85
N GLN A 66 -0.96 10.00 -6.42
CA GLN A 66 -1.44 8.78 -5.76
C GLN A 66 -0.26 8.05 -5.12
N VAL A 67 -0.35 7.78 -3.82
CA VAL A 67 0.64 6.99 -3.08
C VAL A 67 -0.01 5.65 -2.75
N GLN A 68 0.56 4.57 -3.28
CA GLN A 68 0.06 3.21 -3.07
C GLN A 68 0.89 2.47 -2.02
N PRO A 69 0.26 1.58 -1.24
CA PRO A 69 0.99 0.69 -0.34
C PRO A 69 2.03 -0.13 -1.11
N ALA A 70 3.22 -0.29 -0.52
CA ALA A 70 4.20 -1.25 -1.02
C ALA A 70 3.60 -2.67 -0.94
N PRO A 71 3.77 -3.52 -1.98
CA PRO A 71 3.32 -4.90 -1.91
C PRO A 71 3.94 -5.64 -0.73
N LEU A 72 3.16 -6.52 -0.09
CA LEU A 72 3.71 -7.43 0.92
C LEU A 72 4.62 -8.47 0.24
N PRO A 73 5.71 -8.91 0.92
CA PRO A 73 6.48 -10.06 0.46
C PRO A 73 5.59 -11.29 0.31
N THR A 74 5.84 -12.09 -0.72
CA THR A 74 5.20 -13.39 -0.89
C THR A 74 5.59 -14.31 0.28
N PRO A 75 4.65 -15.05 0.90
CA PRO A 75 5.00 -16.02 1.92
C PRO A 75 6.01 -17.05 1.41
N THR A 76 6.96 -17.40 2.27
CA THR A 76 7.99 -18.42 2.00
C THR A 76 7.83 -19.59 2.96
N GLY A 77 8.53 -20.70 2.68
CA GLY A 77 8.50 -21.88 3.55
C GLY A 77 7.13 -22.55 3.62
N LEU A 78 6.32 -22.44 2.56
CA LEU A 78 5.09 -23.21 2.44
C LEU A 78 5.45 -24.69 2.47
N THR A 79 4.89 -25.43 3.41
CA THR A 79 5.01 -26.90 3.46
C THR A 79 3.65 -27.53 3.70
N VAL A 80 3.43 -28.65 3.04
CA VAL A 80 2.24 -29.49 3.20
C VAL A 80 2.71 -30.82 3.78
N ARG A 81 2.18 -31.22 4.95
CA ARG A 81 2.65 -32.41 5.66
C ARG A 81 1.47 -33.23 6.19
N GLN A 82 1.48 -34.52 5.89
CA GLN A 82 0.59 -35.50 6.49
C GLN A 82 1.06 -35.81 7.92
N ALA A 83 0.33 -35.31 8.93
CA ALA A 83 0.68 -35.51 10.34
C ALA A 83 0.19 -36.86 10.89
N THR A 84 -1.01 -37.29 10.48
CA THR A 84 -1.56 -38.63 10.75
C THR A 84 -2.30 -39.15 9.53
N ARG A 85 -2.92 -40.34 9.55
CA ARG A 85 -3.68 -40.86 8.40
C ARG A 85 -4.79 -39.92 7.89
N VAL A 86 -5.32 -39.07 8.77
CA VAL A 86 -6.43 -38.14 8.47
C VAL A 86 -6.13 -36.70 8.93
N ASP A 87 -4.89 -36.35 9.25
CA ASP A 87 -4.53 -34.96 9.61
C ASP A 87 -3.53 -34.42 8.60
N CYS A 88 -3.94 -33.42 7.82
CA CYS A 88 -3.08 -32.70 6.88
C CYS A 88 -2.81 -31.29 7.41
N ARG A 89 -1.53 -30.91 7.49
CA ARG A 89 -1.11 -29.61 7.98
C ARG A 89 -0.39 -28.83 6.88
N VAL A 90 -0.86 -27.62 6.64
CA VAL A 90 -0.23 -26.64 5.74
C VAL A 90 0.33 -25.52 6.60
N THR A 91 1.60 -25.19 6.44
CA THR A 91 2.29 -24.16 7.24
C THR A 91 3.16 -23.27 6.37
N TRP A 92 3.38 -22.03 6.80
CA TRP A 92 4.26 -21.07 6.12
C TRP A 92 4.93 -20.13 7.12
N ASN A 93 5.95 -19.39 6.66
CA ASN A 93 6.62 -18.38 7.46
C ASN A 93 5.76 -17.12 7.60
N PRO A 94 5.77 -16.45 8.77
CA PRO A 94 5.11 -15.16 8.93
C PRO A 94 5.75 -14.10 8.03
N VAL A 95 4.92 -13.25 7.43
CA VAL A 95 5.31 -12.12 6.58
C VAL A 95 5.18 -10.82 7.37
N PRO A 96 6.25 -10.01 7.49
CA PRO A 96 6.17 -8.70 8.13
C PRO A 96 5.12 -7.80 7.49
N GLY A 97 4.28 -7.17 8.32
CA GLY A 97 3.21 -6.28 7.86
C GLY A 97 1.93 -6.99 7.38
N ALA A 98 1.89 -8.33 7.35
CA ALA A 98 0.67 -9.08 7.11
C ALA A 98 -0.17 -9.17 8.40
N THR A 99 -1.48 -9.00 8.26
CA THR A 99 -2.45 -9.17 9.36
C THR A 99 -3.30 -10.43 9.19
N TRP A 100 -3.40 -10.98 7.97
CA TRP A 100 -3.99 -12.29 7.71
C TRP A 100 -3.34 -12.96 6.48
N TYR A 101 -3.69 -14.21 6.27
CA TYR A 101 -3.27 -15.02 5.15
C TYR A 101 -4.48 -15.67 4.50
N ASP A 102 -4.49 -15.65 3.18
CA ASP A 102 -5.45 -16.39 2.37
C ASP A 102 -4.78 -17.68 1.91
N VAL A 103 -5.47 -18.81 2.05
CA VAL A 103 -5.04 -20.12 1.53
C VAL A 103 -5.98 -20.52 0.41
N MET A 104 -5.43 -20.91 -0.73
CA MET A 104 -6.18 -21.38 -1.88
C MET A 104 -5.78 -22.80 -2.25
N SER A 105 -6.77 -23.60 -2.63
CA SER A 105 -6.57 -24.94 -3.18
C SER A 105 -7.49 -25.15 -4.38
N ARG A 106 -6.93 -25.64 -5.50
CA ARG A 106 -7.66 -25.90 -6.75
C ARG A 106 -8.54 -24.72 -7.22
N GLY A 107 -8.07 -23.49 -7.01
CA GLY A 107 -8.78 -22.27 -7.40
C GLY A 107 -9.79 -21.73 -6.38
N TYR A 108 -10.05 -22.45 -5.28
CA TYR A 108 -10.98 -22.02 -4.23
C TYR A 108 -10.22 -21.47 -3.02
N LEU A 109 -10.65 -20.33 -2.50
CA LEU A 109 -10.21 -19.82 -1.21
C LEU A 109 -10.80 -20.72 -0.11
N ILE A 110 -9.95 -21.34 0.68
CA ILE A 110 -10.35 -22.32 1.70
C ILE A 110 -10.13 -21.81 3.12
N GLU A 111 -9.28 -20.80 3.30
CA GLU A 111 -9.01 -20.17 4.59
C GLU A 111 -8.66 -18.70 4.40
N SER A 112 -9.07 -17.86 5.36
CA SER A 112 -8.63 -16.47 5.49
C SER A 112 -8.55 -16.13 6.98
N GLY A 113 -7.33 -16.00 7.52
CA GLY A 113 -7.15 -15.79 8.95
C GLY A 113 -5.73 -15.39 9.37
N PRO A 114 -5.51 -15.02 10.65
CA PRO A 114 -4.22 -14.52 11.14
C PRO A 114 -3.18 -15.62 11.35
N GLN A 115 -3.58 -16.88 11.24
CA GLN A 115 -2.72 -18.03 11.53
C GLN A 115 -1.67 -18.22 10.43
N THR A 116 -0.52 -18.79 10.77
CA THR A 116 0.51 -19.22 9.81
C THR A 116 0.43 -20.72 9.50
N GLN A 117 -0.74 -21.30 9.76
CA GLN A 117 -1.02 -22.70 9.51
C GLN A 117 -2.52 -22.91 9.24
N HIS A 118 -2.81 -23.98 8.52
CA HIS A 118 -4.16 -24.53 8.41
C HIS A 118 -4.09 -26.06 8.58
N ARG A 119 -5.12 -26.64 9.21
CA ARG A 119 -5.23 -28.10 9.44
C ARG A 119 -6.52 -28.61 8.83
N PHE A 120 -6.43 -29.75 8.15
CA PHE A 120 -7.58 -30.47 7.59
C PHE A 120 -7.68 -31.85 8.24
N ASP A 121 -8.91 -32.28 8.55
CA ASP A 121 -9.21 -33.67 8.88
C ASP A 121 -9.34 -34.51 7.58
N ALA A 122 -8.25 -34.55 6.80
CA ALA A 122 -8.15 -35.24 5.53
C ALA A 122 -6.69 -35.60 5.17
N LYS A 123 -6.52 -36.32 4.04
CA LYS A 123 -5.20 -36.52 3.43
C LYS A 123 -4.74 -35.29 2.64
N CYS A 124 -3.44 -35.05 2.60
CA CYS A 124 -2.78 -34.00 1.81
C CYS A 124 -2.72 -34.34 0.31
N VAL A 125 -3.86 -34.36 -0.37
CA VAL A 125 -3.94 -34.76 -1.79
C VAL A 125 -4.11 -33.58 -2.76
N ASN A 126 -4.16 -32.36 -2.23
CA ASN A 126 -4.41 -31.17 -3.02
C ASN A 126 -3.17 -30.26 -3.04
N PRO A 127 -2.96 -29.51 -4.12
CA PRO A 127 -2.02 -28.41 -4.10
C PRO A 127 -2.60 -27.24 -3.30
N TYR A 128 -1.71 -26.52 -2.62
CA TYR A 128 -2.03 -25.33 -1.85
C TYR A 128 -1.10 -24.19 -2.22
N LYS A 129 -1.63 -22.97 -2.18
CA LYS A 129 -0.84 -21.74 -2.23
C LYS A 129 -1.36 -20.75 -1.19
N VAL A 130 -0.48 -19.88 -0.72
CA VAL A 130 -0.79 -18.90 0.31
C VAL A 130 -0.36 -17.50 -0.14
N ARG A 131 -1.10 -16.47 0.24
CA ARG A 131 -0.68 -15.07 0.12
C ARG A 131 -0.84 -14.36 1.45
N ALA A 132 0.03 -13.38 1.70
CA ALA A 132 -0.05 -12.53 2.89
C ALA A 132 -0.87 -11.28 2.56
N CYS A 133 -1.72 -10.85 3.48
CA CYS A 133 -2.57 -9.69 3.26
C CYS A 133 -2.62 -8.79 4.50
N ASN A 134 -2.82 -7.51 4.25
CA ASN A 134 -3.25 -6.54 5.25
C ASN A 134 -4.38 -5.67 4.70
N ALA A 135 -4.87 -4.74 5.53
CA ALA A 135 -6.01 -3.88 5.19
C ALA A 135 -5.83 -3.06 3.90
N GLN A 136 -4.60 -2.93 3.39
CA GLN A 136 -4.27 -2.10 2.24
C GLN A 136 -3.88 -2.92 1.00
N VAL A 137 -3.20 -4.06 1.18
CA VAL A 137 -2.60 -4.81 0.06
C VAL A 137 -2.42 -6.28 0.40
N CYS A 138 -2.40 -7.10 -0.64
CA CYS A 138 -1.97 -8.50 -0.57
C CYS A 138 -0.70 -8.71 -1.38
N SER A 139 0.13 -9.66 -0.95
CA SER A 139 1.21 -10.19 -1.77
C SER A 139 0.66 -10.94 -3.00
N THR A 140 1.55 -11.25 -3.93
CA THR A 140 1.27 -12.33 -4.89
C THR A 140 1.12 -13.67 -4.15
N TRP A 141 0.48 -14.64 -4.80
CA TRP A 141 0.42 -16.01 -4.28
C TRP A 141 1.82 -16.64 -4.28
N SER A 142 2.10 -17.47 -3.28
CA SER A 142 3.25 -18.38 -3.29
C SER A 142 3.17 -19.35 -4.49
N ASN A 143 4.28 -20.03 -4.75
CA ASN A 143 4.23 -21.25 -5.54
C ASN A 143 3.29 -22.28 -4.89
N GLU A 144 2.77 -23.19 -5.70
CA GLU A 144 1.97 -24.30 -5.22
C GLU A 144 2.85 -25.36 -4.55
N GLU A 145 2.38 -25.91 -3.44
CA GLU A 145 3.01 -27.01 -2.71
C GLU A 145 1.99 -28.13 -2.49
N SER A 146 2.46 -29.39 -2.51
CA SER A 146 1.66 -30.59 -2.26
C SER A 146 2.39 -31.53 -1.28
N GLY A 147 1.65 -32.41 -0.61
CA GLY A 147 2.19 -33.38 0.37
C GLY A 147 2.36 -34.78 -0.18
#